data_AF-A0AB38QVZ7-F1
#
_entry.id   AF-A0AB38QVZ7-F1
#
_cell.length_a   1.000
_cell.length_b   1.000
_cell.length_c   1.000
_cell.angle_alpha   90.00
_cell.angle_beta   90.00
_cell.angle_gamma   90.00
#
_symmetry.space_group_name_H-M   'P 1'
#
loop_
_entity.id
_entity.type
_entity.pdbx_description
1 polymer ?
#
loop_
_entity_poly.entity_id
_entity_poly.type
_entity_poly.pdbx_seq_one_letter_code
_entity_poly.pdbx_strand_id
1 'polypeptide(L)'
;MDYKKVLERILMGKQRKIDVGRIDEEYCITVVGIGLDGKVAEVNNVSKYKKWFNFIRLGALSYVLSFLQVLLKYRPVNIQLNIDGEKLVFLMSG
;
A
#
# COMPACT_ATOMS: atom_id res chain seq x y z
N MET A 1 -22.22 9.06 5.36
CA MET A 1 -21.14 9.89 5.97
C MET A 1 -21.80 11.17 6.44
N ASP A 2 -21.66 11.54 7.72
CA ASP A 2 -22.27 12.77 8.26
C ASP A 2 -21.28 13.93 8.15
N TYR A 3 -21.46 14.76 7.13
CA TYR A 3 -20.57 15.88 6.83
C TYR A 3 -20.62 16.98 7.88
N LYS A 4 -21.74 17.17 8.59
CA LYS A 4 -21.86 18.21 9.64
C LYS A 4 -20.95 17.87 10.82
N LYS A 5 -20.95 16.61 11.24
CA LYS A 5 -20.08 16.10 12.31
C LYS A 5 -18.60 16.15 11.95
N VAL A 6 -18.25 15.91 10.68
CA VAL A 6 -16.86 16.05 10.18
C VAL A 6 -16.43 17.51 10.23
N LEU A 7 -17.27 18.44 9.77
CA LEU A 7 -16.99 19.88 9.80
C LEU A 7 -16.78 20.39 11.23
N GLU A 8 -17.68 20.02 12.15
CA GLU A 8 -17.57 20.37 13.57
C GLU A 8 -16.23 19.88 14.16
N ARG A 9 -15.81 18.65 13.81
CA ARG A 9 -14.55 18.08 14.28
C ARG A 9 -13.32 18.78 13.70
N ILE A 10 -13.39 19.29 12.46
CA ILE A 10 -12.31 20.09 11.85
C ILE A 10 -12.21 21.45 12.54
N LEU A 11 -13.35 22.10 12.82
CA LEU A 11 -13.37 23.45 13.39
C LEU A 11 -13.05 23.48 14.90
N MET A 12 -13.54 22.50 15.65
CA MET A 12 -13.49 22.49 17.12
C MET A 12 -12.48 21.47 17.68
N GLY A 13 -11.95 20.59 16.82
CA GLY A 13 -11.02 19.53 17.24
C GLY A 13 -9.67 20.08 17.70
N LYS A 14 -9.09 19.43 18.71
CA LYS A 14 -7.71 19.72 19.12
C LYS A 14 -6.73 19.11 18.12
N GLN A 15 -5.81 19.94 17.62
CA GLN A 15 -4.71 19.48 16.77
C GLN A 15 -3.76 18.59 17.58
N ARG A 16 -3.23 17.55 16.92
CA ARG A 16 -2.22 16.66 17.49
C ARG A 16 -1.11 16.48 16.47
N LYS A 17 0.12 16.39 16.98
CA LYS A 17 1.24 15.91 16.18
C LYS A 17 1.08 14.41 15.99
N ILE A 18 1.40 13.95 14.79
CA ILE A 18 1.45 12.54 14.44
C ILE A 18 2.80 12.27 13.77
N ASP A 19 3.26 11.05 13.89
CA ASP A 19 4.42 10.60 13.13
C ASP A 19 4.02 10.30 11.69
N VAL A 20 4.97 10.48 10.78
CA VAL A 20 4.80 10.24 9.35
C VAL A 20 6.01 9.44 8.87
N GLY A 21 5.76 8.39 8.11
CA GLY A 21 6.82 7.63 7.46
C GLY A 21 7.37 8.41 6.26
N ARG A 22 8.69 8.40 6.07
CA ARG A 22 9.36 8.95 4.88
C ARG A 22 10.10 7.84 4.15
N ILE A 23 9.91 7.76 2.84
CA ILE A 23 10.63 6.84 1.94
C ILE A 23 11.25 7.72 0.85
N ASP A 24 12.57 7.86 0.86
CA ASP A 24 13.29 8.80 -0.01
C ASP A 24 12.67 10.22 0.07
N GLU A 25 12.03 10.71 -1.00
CA GLU A 25 11.34 12.00 -1.07
C GLU A 25 9.82 11.92 -0.89
N GLU A 26 9.27 10.73 -0.69
CA GLU A 26 7.84 10.48 -0.50
C GLU A 26 7.46 10.29 0.98
N TYR A 27 6.19 10.56 1.30
CA TYR A 27 5.64 10.47 2.65
C TYR A 27 4.45 9.52 2.72
N CYS A 28 4.35 8.75 3.81
CA CYS A 28 3.24 7.84 4.08
C CYS A 28 2.67 8.05 5.50
N ILE A 29 1.34 8.11 5.61
CA ILE A 29 0.61 8.32 6.87
C ILE A 29 0.20 6.99 7.53
N THR A 30 0.12 5.90 6.76
CA THR A 30 -0.49 4.64 7.24
C THR A 30 0.52 3.50 7.30
N VAL A 31 0.96 3.00 6.15
CA VAL A 31 1.81 1.80 6.07
C VAL A 31 2.59 1.78 4.76
N VAL A 32 3.78 1.18 4.80
CA VAL A 32 4.61 0.89 3.63
C VAL A 32 4.77 -0.61 3.53
N GLY A 33 4.51 -1.17 2.35
CA GLY A 33 4.64 -2.59 2.07
C GLY A 33 5.66 -2.84 0.96
N ILE A 34 6.45 -3.91 1.12
CA ILE A 34 7.35 -4.43 0.08
C ILE A 34 7.03 -5.90 -0.19
N GLY A 35 7.52 -6.42 -1.31
CA GLY A 35 7.33 -7.81 -1.68
C GLY A 35 6.04 -8.07 -2.46
N LEU A 36 5.32 -9.16 -2.13
CA LEU A 36 4.13 -9.58 -2.88
C LEU A 36 3.07 -8.46 -2.95
N ASP A 37 2.73 -7.87 -1.80
CA ASP A 37 1.71 -6.83 -1.70
C ASP A 37 2.13 -5.55 -2.44
N GLY A 38 3.40 -5.15 -2.33
CA GLY A 38 3.96 -4.06 -3.12
C GLY A 38 3.88 -4.31 -4.63
N LYS A 39 4.14 -5.55 -5.08
CA LYS A 39 4.03 -5.92 -6.50
C LYS A 39 2.58 -5.96 -6.98
N VAL A 40 1.64 -6.37 -6.14
CA VAL A 40 0.19 -6.28 -6.41
C VAL A 40 -0.25 -4.83 -6.54
N ALA A 41 0.19 -3.95 -5.64
CA ALA A 41 -0.12 -2.52 -5.68
C ALA A 41 0.42 -1.86 -6.96
N GLU A 42 1.66 -2.15 -7.34
CA GLU A 42 2.28 -1.67 -8.58
C GLU A 42 1.48 -2.14 -9.82
N VAL A 43 1.24 -3.45 -9.94
CA VAL A 43 0.49 -4.02 -11.08
C VAL A 43 -0.92 -3.45 -11.15
N ASN A 44 -1.61 -3.32 -10.02
CA ASN A 44 -2.94 -2.76 -9.97
C ASN A 44 -2.96 -1.26 -10.33
N ASN A 45 -1.96 -0.48 -9.89
CA ASN A 45 -1.84 0.94 -10.25
C ASN A 45 -1.49 1.17 -11.71
N VAL A 46 -0.67 0.31 -12.33
CA VAL A 46 -0.28 0.41 -13.74
C VAL A 46 -1.31 -0.23 -14.68
N SER A 47 -2.19 -1.10 -14.17
CA SER A 47 -3.13 -1.85 -15.00
C SER A 47 -4.14 -0.94 -15.75
N LYS A 48 -4.06 -0.97 -17.10
CA LYS A 48 -4.96 -0.23 -17.99
C LYS A 48 -6.43 -0.64 -17.86
N TYR A 49 -6.69 -1.83 -17.33
CA TYR A 49 -8.04 -2.38 -17.12
C TYR A 49 -8.83 -1.68 -16.01
N LYS A 50 -8.18 -0.90 -15.11
CA LYS A 50 -8.87 -0.09 -14.09
C LYS A 50 -9.95 0.82 -14.69
N LYS A 51 -9.70 1.42 -15.85
CA LYS A 51 -10.68 2.31 -16.51
C LYS A 51 -11.92 1.56 -16.99
N TRP A 52 -11.74 0.35 -17.53
CA TRP A 52 -12.85 -0.48 -17.99
C TRP A 52 -13.63 -1.08 -16.82
N PHE A 53 -12.95 -1.53 -15.75
CA PHE A 53 -13.61 -2.09 -14.56
C PHE A 53 -14.29 -1.05 -13.67
N ASN A 54 -13.77 0.19 -13.59
CA ASN A 54 -14.48 1.28 -12.91
C ASN A 54 -15.76 1.68 -13.65
N PHE A 55 -15.78 1.59 -14.98
CA PHE A 55 -16.97 1.87 -15.78
C PHE A 55 -18.13 0.91 -15.47
N ILE A 56 -17.81 -0.34 -15.11
CA ILE A 56 -18.79 -1.38 -14.70
C ILE A 56 -18.92 -1.56 -13.18
N ARG A 57 -18.38 -0.65 -12.35
CA ARG A 57 -18.41 -0.70 -10.86
C ARG A 57 -17.78 -1.96 -10.22
N LEU A 58 -16.84 -2.62 -10.91
CA LEU A 58 -16.19 -3.86 -10.47
C LEU A 58 -14.75 -3.65 -9.98
N GLY A 59 -14.43 -2.49 -9.41
CA GLY A 59 -13.08 -2.14 -8.94
C GLY A 59 -12.45 -3.15 -7.96
N ALA A 60 -13.28 -3.85 -7.17
CA ALA A 60 -12.83 -4.91 -6.26
C ALA A 60 -12.28 -6.15 -6.99
N LEU A 61 -12.85 -6.51 -8.14
CA LEU A 61 -12.35 -7.64 -8.94
C LEU A 61 -10.98 -7.34 -9.58
N SER A 62 -10.70 -6.07 -9.88
CA SER A 62 -9.40 -5.65 -10.40
C SER A 62 -8.25 -5.93 -9.41
N TYR A 63 -8.49 -5.73 -8.12
CA TYR A 63 -7.51 -6.05 -7.08
C TYR A 63 -7.30 -7.56 -6.97
N VAL A 64 -8.39 -8.34 -6.94
CA VAL A 64 -8.33 -9.81 -6.83
C VAL A 64 -7.60 -10.45 -8.01
N LEU A 65 -7.88 -9.99 -9.23
CA LEU A 65 -7.20 -10.50 -10.43
C LEU A 65 -5.71 -10.13 -10.46
N SER A 66 -5.39 -8.88 -10.06
CA SER A 66 -3.98 -8.45 -9.92
C SER A 66 -3.26 -9.26 -8.84
N PHE A 67 -3.92 -9.54 -7.73
CA PHE A 67 -3.42 -10.37 -6.64
C PHE A 67 -3.10 -11.79 -7.12
N LEU A 68 -4.05 -12.46 -7.80
CA LEU A 68 -3.86 -13.81 -8.34
C LEU A 68 -2.75 -13.86 -9.40
N GLN A 69 -2.67 -12.86 -10.29
CA GLN A 69 -1.62 -12.77 -11.29
C GLN A 69 -0.24 -12.64 -10.65
N VAL A 70 -0.11 -11.81 -9.63
CA VAL A 70 1.16 -11.60 -8.94
C VAL A 70 1.51 -12.82 -8.09
N LEU A 71 0.55 -13.45 -7.42
CA LEU A 71 0.77 -14.67 -6.64
C LEU A 71 1.41 -15.79 -7.48
N LEU A 72 0.96 -15.98 -8.72
CA LEU A 72 1.50 -17.00 -9.63
C LEU A 72 2.89 -16.69 -10.20
N LYS A 73 3.30 -15.42 -10.18
CA LYS A 73 4.55 -14.95 -10.82
C LYS A 73 5.61 -14.47 -9.84
N TYR A 74 5.20 -14.16 -8.61
CA TYR A 74 6.09 -13.62 -7.59
C TYR A 74 7.09 -14.68 -7.17
N ARG A 75 8.38 -14.35 -7.27
CA ARG A 75 9.46 -15.21 -6.81
C ARG A 75 9.91 -14.73 -5.43
N PRO A 76 10.16 -15.62 -4.47
CA PRO A 76 10.77 -15.26 -3.20
C PRO A 76 12.06 -14.48 -3.43
N VAL A 77 12.32 -13.48 -2.59
CA VAL A 77 13.53 -12.65 -2.66
C VAL A 77 14.24 -12.69 -1.32
N ASN A 78 15.57 -12.63 -1.36
CA ASN A 78 16.38 -12.41 -0.16
C ASN A 78 16.26 -10.95 0.27
N ILE A 79 16.04 -10.71 1.55
CA ILE A 79 15.82 -9.37 2.11
C ILE A 79 16.91 -9.09 3.14
N GLN A 80 17.54 -7.92 3.03
CA GLN A 80 18.39 -7.38 4.08
C GLN A 80 17.75 -6.09 4.59
N LEU A 81 17.53 -6.03 5.90
CA LEU A 81 17.02 -4.84 6.60
C LEU A 81 18.13 -4.25 7.46
N ASN A 82 18.19 -2.92 7.52
CA ASN A 82 19.00 -2.20 8.48
C ASN A 82 18.04 -1.39 9.36
N ILE A 83 17.91 -1.77 10.62
CA ILE A 83 16.99 -1.15 11.58
C ILE A 83 17.84 -0.63 12.73
N ASP A 84 17.85 0.69 12.93
CA ASP A 84 18.60 1.35 14.01
C ASP A 84 20.08 0.92 14.09
N GLY A 85 20.70 0.64 12.93
CA GLY A 85 22.08 0.19 12.82
C GLY A 85 22.28 -1.33 12.87
N GLU A 86 21.24 -2.09 13.20
CA GLU A 86 21.26 -3.55 13.21
C GLU A 86 20.91 -4.14 11.84
N LYS A 87 21.74 -5.08 11.38
CA LYS A 87 21.50 -5.79 10.11
C LYS A 87 20.73 -7.08 10.36
N LEU A 88 19.53 -7.17 9.79
CA LEU A 88 18.72 -8.39 9.75
C LEU A 88 18.72 -8.95 8.33
N VAL A 89 18.99 -10.24 8.19
CA VAL A 89 19.04 -10.92 6.88
C VAL A 89 18.02 -12.05 6.87
N PHE A 90 17.12 -12.01 5.89
CA PHE A 90 16.12 -13.03 5.63
C PHE A 90 16.43 -13.68 4.28
N LEU A 91 16.92 -14.92 4.34
CA LEU A 91 17.18 -15.74 3.16
C LEU A 91 16.01 -16.69 2.96
N MET A 92 15.46 -16.70 1.75
CA MET A 92 14.42 -17.66 1.41
C MET A 92 15.11 -18.93 0.87
N SER A 93 15.03 -20.01 1.62
CA SER A 93 15.38 -21.35 1.14
C SER A 93 14.35 -21.74 0.07
N GLY A 94 14.82 -22.08 -1.12
CA GLY A 94 13.96 -22.56 -2.22
C GLY A 94 13.36 -23.93 -1.94
#